data_AF-A0A7Y4TM37-F1
#
_entry.id   AF-A0A7Y4TM37-F1
#
_cell.length_a   1.000
_cell.length_b   1.000
_cell.length_c   1.000
_cell.angle_alpha   90.00
_cell.angle_beta   90.00
_cell.angle_gamma   90.00
#
_symmetry.space_group_name_H-M   'P 1'
#
loop_
_entity.id
_entity.type
_entity.pdbx_description
1 polymer ?
#
loop_
_entity_poly.entity_id
_entity_poly.type
_entity_poly.pdbx_seq_one_letter_code
_entity_poly.pdbx_strand_id
1 'polypeptide(L)'
;GRIYELKVELLKNHTLEAVLSMPNELFFNSNVGVIACVMIFTAHRPHPATKETYFGYYKDDGFVKRKGKGRIDALGAWQSVKEKWLNYFLNRKAEPGFSVNQVVSAEDEWCAEAFMETDYEQLTKADFAKEVRKYFLYNELNK
;
A
#
# COMPACT_ATOMS: atom_id res chain seq x y z
N GLY A 1 13.71 15.11 -11.33
CA GLY A 1 14.36 14.72 -10.05
C GLY A 1 14.74 13.26 -10.14
N ARG A 2 15.81 12.82 -9.47
CA ARG A 2 16.43 11.50 -9.70
C ARG A 2 15.46 10.31 -9.69
N ILE A 3 14.48 10.29 -8.79
CA ILE A 3 13.48 9.21 -8.72
C ILE A 3 12.61 9.15 -9.98
N TYR A 4 12.18 10.31 -10.48
CA TYR A 4 11.39 10.41 -11.70
C TYR A 4 12.15 9.87 -12.91
N GLU A 5 13.43 10.23 -13.06
CA GLU A 5 14.27 9.73 -14.15
C GLU A 5 14.42 8.20 -14.12
N LEU A 6 14.59 7.61 -12.93
CA LEU A 6 14.63 6.16 -12.76
C LEU A 6 13.29 5.50 -13.11
N LYS A 7 12.16 6.10 -12.73
CA LYS A 7 10.83 5.61 -13.12
C LYS A 7 10.63 5.63 -14.63
N VAL A 8 11.01 6.73 -15.29
CA VAL A 8 10.95 6.87 -16.76
C VAL A 8 11.79 5.78 -17.43
N GLU A 9 13.03 5.57 -16.98
CA GLU A 9 13.90 4.52 -17.53
C GLU A 9 13.34 3.12 -17.29
N LEU A 10 12.75 2.88 -16.12
CA LEU A 10 12.14 1.60 -15.79
C LEU A 10 10.91 1.32 -16.66
N LEU A 11 10.00 2.28 -16.82
CA LEU A 11 8.81 2.14 -17.67
C LEU A 11 9.15 2.05 -19.16
N LYS A 12 10.25 2.66 -19.60
CA LYS A 12 10.73 2.54 -20.98
C LYS A 12 11.11 1.09 -21.35
N ASN A 13 11.61 0.32 -20.38
CA ASN A 13 12.13 -1.03 -20.60
C ASN A 13 11.27 -2.16 -20.01
N HIS A 14 10.40 -1.84 -19.06
CA HIS A 14 9.63 -2.81 -18.27
C HIS A 14 8.19 -2.31 -18.05
N THR A 15 7.27 -3.24 -17.87
CA THR A 15 5.86 -2.92 -17.66
C THR A 15 5.51 -3.09 -16.19
N LEU A 16 5.09 -2.01 -15.54
CA LEU A 16 4.52 -2.08 -14.19
C LEU A 16 3.17 -2.83 -14.22
N GLU A 17 3.15 -4.02 -13.62
CA GLU A 17 1.95 -4.87 -13.55
C GLU A 17 1.14 -4.58 -12.30
N ALA A 18 1.80 -4.40 -11.16
CA ALA A 18 1.12 -4.13 -9.90
C ALA A 18 2.00 -3.43 -8.88
N VAL A 19 1.33 -2.75 -7.95
CA VAL A 19 1.91 -2.19 -6.72
C VAL A 19 1.07 -2.65 -5.54
N LEU A 20 1.71 -3.29 -4.56
CA LEU A 20 1.05 -3.82 -3.37
C LEU A 20 1.57 -3.08 -2.14
N SER A 21 0.70 -2.33 -1.48
CA SER A 21 1.03 -1.66 -0.22
C SER A 21 0.98 -2.66 0.92
N MET A 22 2.10 -2.86 1.59
CA MET A 22 2.25 -3.92 2.59
C MET A 22 1.98 -3.42 4.02
N PRO A 23 1.79 -4.31 5.00
CA PRO A 23 1.59 -3.94 6.39
C PRO A 23 2.73 -3.08 6.94
N ASN A 24 2.39 -2.09 7.76
CA ASN A 24 3.36 -1.11 8.27
C ASN A 24 4.46 -1.73 9.14
N GLU A 25 4.20 -2.90 9.73
CA GLU A 25 5.13 -3.61 10.61
C GLU A 25 5.63 -4.92 9.98
N LEU A 26 5.69 -4.98 8.65
CA LEU A 26 6.16 -6.16 7.92
C LEU A 26 7.56 -6.59 8.39
N PHE A 27 8.45 -5.62 8.62
CA PHE A 27 9.84 -5.80 9.05
C PHE A 27 10.06 -5.54 10.55
N PHE A 28 9.04 -5.76 11.39
CA PHE A 28 9.13 -5.54 12.84
C PHE A 28 10.37 -6.19 13.51
N ASN A 29 10.75 -7.39 13.06
CA ASN A 29 11.90 -8.12 13.61
C ASN A 29 13.27 -7.59 13.14
N SER A 30 13.31 -6.63 12.22
CA SER A 30 14.53 -6.16 11.56
C SER A 30 15.11 -4.89 12.20
N ASN A 31 14.54 -4.38 13.30
CA ASN A 31 14.87 -3.08 13.90
C ASN A 31 14.72 -1.87 12.93
N VAL A 32 13.94 -2.03 11.86
CA VAL A 32 13.71 -1.00 10.85
C VAL A 32 12.21 -0.71 10.78
N GLY A 33 11.83 0.54 10.99
CA GLY A 33 10.44 1.02 10.89
C GLY A 33 10.12 1.60 9.52
N VAL A 34 10.05 0.74 8.49
CA VAL A 34 9.75 1.16 7.11
C VAL A 34 8.39 0.67 6.65
N ILE A 35 7.65 1.55 5.97
CA ILE A 35 6.44 1.18 5.24
C ILE A 35 6.88 0.67 3.87
N ALA A 36 6.59 -0.59 3.60
CA ALA A 36 7.02 -1.27 2.38
C ALA A 36 5.90 -1.34 1.34
N CYS A 37 6.28 -1.31 0.08
CA CYS A 37 5.44 -1.72 -1.03
C CYS A 37 6.19 -2.75 -1.89
N VAL A 38 5.44 -3.58 -2.59
CA VAL A 38 5.97 -4.56 -3.56
C VAL A 38 5.51 -4.14 -4.95
N MET A 39 6.46 -3.94 -5.85
CA MET A 39 6.17 -3.64 -7.25
C MET A 39 6.46 -4.85 -8.12
N ILE A 40 5.53 -5.20 -8.99
CA ILE A 40 5.62 -6.34 -9.90
C ILE A 40 5.82 -5.79 -11.30
N PHE A 41 6.88 -6.22 -11.98
CA PHE A 41 7.20 -5.82 -13.33
C PHE A 41 7.27 -7.01 -14.28
N THR A 42 6.68 -6.87 -15.47
CA THR A 42 7.04 -7.72 -16.61
C THR A 42 8.30 -7.16 -17.25
N ALA A 43 9.36 -7.97 -17.30
CA ALA A 43 10.64 -7.52 -17.83
C ALA A 43 10.66 -7.41 -19.36
N HIS A 44 11.49 -6.50 -19.89
CA HIS A 44 11.78 -6.34 -21.32
C HIS A 44 10.55 -6.05 -22.19
N ARG A 45 9.57 -5.34 -21.61
CA ARG A 45 8.38 -4.86 -22.31
C ARG A 45 8.11 -3.43 -21.86
N PRO A 46 8.21 -2.43 -22.76
CA PRO A 46 7.87 -1.05 -22.40
C PRO A 46 6.45 -0.95 -21.85
N HIS A 47 6.23 -0.10 -20.85
CA HIS A 47 4.92 0.11 -20.24
C HIS A 47 4.00 0.86 -21.23
N PRO A 48 2.87 0.28 -21.64
CA PRO A 48 1.93 0.96 -22.54
C PRO A 48 1.20 2.10 -21.84
N ALA A 49 1.04 3.24 -22.52
CA ALA A 49 0.39 4.43 -21.95
C ALA A 49 -1.08 4.25 -21.56
N THR A 50 -1.76 3.22 -22.08
CA THR A 50 -3.16 2.91 -21.78
C THR A 50 -3.31 1.69 -20.86
N LYS A 51 -2.20 1.12 -20.36
CA LYS A 51 -2.25 -0.07 -19.54
C LYS A 51 -2.62 0.30 -18.12
N GLU A 52 -3.62 -0.39 -17.58
CA GLU A 52 -3.92 -0.33 -16.16
C GLU A 52 -2.90 -1.14 -15.35
N THR A 53 -2.42 -0.53 -14.28
CA THR A 53 -1.66 -1.17 -13.20
C THR A 53 -2.59 -1.49 -12.05
N TYR A 54 -2.42 -2.68 -11.46
CA TYR A 54 -3.20 -3.09 -10.29
C TYR A 54 -2.57 -2.57 -9.00
N PHE A 55 -3.38 -1.93 -8.17
CA PHE A 55 -2.98 -1.44 -6.86
C PHE A 55 -3.72 -2.23 -5.78
N GLY A 56 -2.97 -2.93 -4.92
CA GLY A 56 -3.52 -3.70 -3.80
C GLY A 56 -3.18 -3.04 -2.46
N TYR A 57 -4.19 -2.74 -1.65
CA TYR A 57 -4.05 -2.20 -0.31
C TYR A 57 -3.99 -3.32 0.74
N TYR A 58 -2.86 -4.02 0.77
CA TYR A 58 -2.64 -5.26 1.51
C TYR A 58 -2.07 -5.02 2.91
N LYS A 59 -2.72 -4.14 3.67
CA LYS A 59 -2.28 -3.75 5.03
C LYS A 59 -2.56 -4.78 6.12
N ASP A 60 -3.55 -5.65 5.91
CA ASP A 60 -3.88 -6.74 6.82
C ASP A 60 -3.56 -8.09 6.18
N ASP A 61 -2.51 -8.74 6.67
CA ASP A 61 -2.09 -10.07 6.23
C ASP A 61 -2.44 -11.18 7.23
N GLY A 62 -3.16 -10.85 8.30
CA GLY A 62 -3.56 -11.77 9.37
C GLY A 62 -2.45 -12.13 10.37
N PHE A 63 -1.21 -11.67 10.17
CA PHE A 63 -0.15 -11.95 11.14
C PHE A 63 -0.25 -11.02 12.35
N VAL A 64 0.03 -11.58 13.53
CA VAL A 64 0.00 -10.85 14.81
C VAL A 64 1.37 -10.86 15.47
N LYS A 65 1.69 -9.78 16.18
CA LYS A 65 2.89 -9.69 17.00
C LYS A 65 2.70 -10.45 18.31
N ARG A 66 3.64 -11.34 18.65
CA ARG A 66 3.70 -12.00 19.97
C ARG A 66 5.08 -11.83 20.61
N LYS A 67 5.08 -11.49 21.90
CA LYS A 67 6.31 -11.30 22.69
C LYS A 67 7.20 -12.55 22.59
N GLY A 68 8.46 -12.35 22.22
CA GLY A 68 9.45 -13.42 22.05
C GLY A 68 9.30 -14.28 20.79
N LYS A 69 8.29 -14.05 19.95
CA LYS A 69 8.07 -14.80 18.69
C LYS A 69 8.01 -13.92 17.44
N GLY A 70 7.97 -12.60 17.61
CA GLY A 70 7.85 -11.66 16.50
C GLY A 70 6.46 -11.70 15.86
N ARG A 71 6.40 -11.49 14.55
CA ARG A 71 5.17 -11.52 13.75
C ARG A 71 4.89 -12.93 13.24
N ILE A 72 3.77 -13.52 13.66
CA ILE A 72 3.40 -14.92 13.36
C ILE A 72 1.93 -15.03 12.92
N ASP A 73 1.61 -16.01 12.09
CA ASP A 73 0.23 -16.38 11.78
C ASP A 73 -0.36 -17.23 12.91
N ALA A 74 -0.73 -16.58 14.01
CA ALA A 74 -1.23 -17.29 15.19
C ALA A 74 -2.66 -17.81 15.05
N LEU A 75 -3.41 -17.33 14.04
CA LEU A 75 -4.81 -17.65 13.82
C LEU A 75 -5.01 -18.59 12.61
N GLY A 76 -3.94 -18.94 11.89
CA GLY A 76 -4.03 -19.75 10.67
C GLY A 76 -4.72 -19.02 9.51
N ALA A 77 -4.71 -17.69 9.53
CA ALA A 77 -5.44 -16.85 8.58
C ALA A 77 -4.67 -16.66 7.26
N TRP A 78 -3.36 -16.91 7.23
CA TRP A 78 -2.53 -16.57 6.08
C TRP A 78 -3.00 -17.27 4.80
N GLN A 79 -3.44 -18.52 4.88
CA GLN A 79 -3.83 -19.28 3.69
C GLN A 79 -5.03 -18.63 2.97
N SER A 80 -6.07 -18.23 3.71
CA SER A 80 -7.26 -17.58 3.13
C SER A 80 -6.96 -16.17 2.63
N VAL A 81 -6.14 -15.41 3.38
CA VAL A 81 -5.65 -14.09 2.98
C VAL A 81 -4.89 -14.18 1.66
N LYS A 82 -3.93 -15.10 1.56
CA LYS A 82 -3.13 -15.35 0.35
C LYS A 82 -4.02 -15.70 -0.84
N GLU A 83 -4.99 -16.59 -0.65
CA GLU A 83 -5.93 -16.97 -1.71
C GLU A 83 -6.76 -15.76 -2.19
N LYS A 84 -7.26 -14.92 -1.27
CA LYS A 84 -7.94 -13.66 -1.64
C LYS A 84 -7.01 -12.76 -2.46
N TRP A 85 -5.80 -12.51 -1.97
CA TRP A 85 -4.84 -11.61 -2.63
C TRP A 85 -4.47 -12.08 -4.04
N LEU A 86 -4.23 -13.38 -4.20
CA LEU A 86 -3.93 -13.97 -5.51
C LEU A 86 -5.14 -13.88 -6.45
N ASN A 87 -6.33 -14.23 -5.97
CA ASN A 87 -7.56 -14.14 -6.74
C ASN A 87 -7.81 -12.71 -7.25
N TYR A 88 -7.55 -11.69 -6.43
CA TYR A 88 -7.77 -10.30 -6.83
C TYR A 88 -6.70 -9.80 -7.80
N PHE A 89 -5.43 -10.10 -7.52
CA PHE A 89 -4.34 -9.72 -8.41
C PHE A 89 -4.44 -10.39 -9.79
N LEU A 90 -4.64 -11.72 -9.83
CA LEU A 90 -4.68 -12.47 -11.08
C LEU A 90 -5.88 -12.08 -11.96
N ASN A 91 -7.02 -11.77 -11.33
CA ASN A 91 -8.25 -11.39 -12.05
C ASN A 91 -8.47 -9.88 -12.13
N ARG A 92 -7.52 -9.06 -11.67
CA ARG A 92 -7.59 -7.58 -11.66
C ARG A 92 -8.88 -7.04 -11.03
N LYS A 93 -9.34 -7.66 -9.94
CA LYS A 93 -10.57 -7.23 -9.25
C LYS A 93 -10.38 -5.89 -8.56
N ALA A 94 -11.39 -5.03 -8.60
CA ALA A 94 -11.43 -3.78 -7.84
C ALA A 94 -12.44 -3.90 -6.69
N GLU A 95 -12.06 -3.42 -5.51
CA GLU A 95 -12.88 -3.37 -4.30
C GLU A 95 -12.46 -2.14 -3.48
N PRO A 96 -13.37 -1.21 -3.16
CA PRO A 96 -13.06 -0.06 -2.34
C PRO A 96 -12.38 -0.45 -1.03
N GLY A 97 -11.28 0.24 -0.69
CA GLY A 97 -10.47 -0.06 0.48
C GLY A 97 -9.60 -1.32 0.38
N PHE A 98 -9.59 -2.02 -0.76
CA PHE A 98 -8.80 -3.25 -0.94
C PHE A 98 -7.98 -3.27 -2.23
N SER A 99 -8.56 -2.89 -3.37
CA SER A 99 -7.85 -2.85 -4.66
C SER A 99 -8.48 -1.94 -5.70
N VAL A 100 -7.65 -1.39 -6.60
CA VAL A 100 -8.07 -0.52 -7.70
C VAL A 100 -7.15 -0.74 -8.89
N ASN A 101 -7.65 -0.54 -10.11
CA ASN A 101 -6.83 -0.51 -11.32
C ASN A 101 -6.74 0.94 -11.81
N GLN A 102 -5.54 1.40 -12.13
CA GLN A 102 -5.30 2.76 -12.61
C GLN A 102 -4.24 2.78 -13.71
N VAL A 103 -4.45 3.61 -14.72
CA VAL A 103 -3.41 3.94 -15.71
C VAL A 103 -2.47 4.95 -15.08
N VAL A 104 -1.18 4.62 -15.05
CA VAL A 104 -0.16 5.45 -14.38
C VAL A 104 1.06 5.70 -15.26
N SER A 105 1.75 6.78 -14.93
CA SER A 105 2.96 7.28 -15.57
C SER A 105 4.11 7.37 -14.56
N ALA A 106 5.25 7.94 -14.97
CA ALA A 106 6.40 8.09 -14.08
C ALA A 106 6.20 9.23 -13.07
N GLU A 107 5.31 10.16 -13.38
CA GLU A 107 4.91 11.32 -12.60
C GLU A 107 4.03 10.93 -11.40
N ASP A 108 3.26 9.84 -11.54
CA ASP A 108 2.32 9.39 -10.53
C ASP A 108 2.99 8.70 -9.33
N GLU A 109 2.32 8.75 -8.17
CA GLU A 109 2.72 7.95 -7.03
C GLU A 109 2.46 6.47 -7.28
N TRP A 110 3.45 5.61 -7.06
CA TRP A 110 3.29 4.17 -7.21
C TRP A 110 3.02 3.57 -5.83
N CYS A 111 1.84 3.88 -5.30
CA CYS A 111 1.39 3.53 -3.96
C CYS A 111 -0.12 3.32 -4.00
N ALA A 112 -0.66 2.28 -3.37
CA ALA A 112 -2.10 2.02 -3.43
C ALA A 112 -2.91 3.15 -2.75
N GLU A 113 -2.39 3.69 -1.64
CA GLU A 113 -2.97 4.79 -0.87
C GLU A 113 -3.30 6.03 -1.72
N ALA A 114 -2.53 6.30 -2.78
CA ALA A 114 -2.74 7.45 -3.66
C ALA A 114 -4.01 7.32 -4.51
N PHE A 115 -4.53 6.10 -4.67
CA PHE A 115 -5.66 5.78 -5.53
C PHE A 115 -6.81 5.10 -4.80
N MET A 116 -6.66 4.81 -3.50
CA MET A 116 -7.75 4.31 -2.68
C MET A 116 -8.67 5.47 -2.30
N GLU A 117 -9.96 5.36 -2.66
CA GLU A 117 -10.97 6.23 -2.07
C GLU A 117 -10.97 6.00 -0.55
N THR A 118 -10.71 7.06 0.21
CA THR A 118 -10.82 7.00 1.65
C THR A 118 -12.31 7.03 1.98
N ASP A 119 -12.82 5.95 2.56
CA ASP A 119 -14.20 5.91 3.01
C ASP A 119 -14.35 6.83 4.24
N TYR A 120 -14.80 8.06 3.98
CA TYR A 120 -15.09 9.06 5.02
C TYR A 120 -16.43 8.81 5.72
N GLU A 121 -17.20 7.79 5.36
CA GLU A 121 -18.48 7.49 6.03
C GLU A 121 -18.28 7.11 7.50
N GLN A 122 -17.09 6.59 7.86
CA GLN A 122 -16.74 6.28 9.24
C GLN A 122 -16.11 7.46 10.01
N LEU A 123 -15.86 8.61 9.37
CA LEU A 123 -15.23 9.76 10.03
C LEU A 123 -16.24 10.45 10.96
N THR A 124 -16.11 10.24 12.27
CA THR A 124 -17.04 10.84 13.22
C THR A 124 -16.62 12.26 13.63
N LYS A 125 -17.57 13.05 14.13
CA LYS A 125 -17.26 14.35 14.77
C LYS A 125 -16.27 14.21 15.94
N ALA A 126 -16.27 13.06 16.61
CA ALA A 126 -15.35 12.78 17.72
C ALA A 126 -13.91 12.62 17.23
N ASP A 127 -13.71 11.94 16.10
CA ASP A 127 -12.39 11.77 15.47
C ASP A 127 -11.83 13.13 15.03
N PHE A 128 -12.66 13.98 14.41
CA PHE A 128 -12.27 15.34 14.06
C PHE A 128 -11.87 16.17 15.29
N ALA A 129 -12.69 16.17 16.34
CA ALA A 129 -12.40 16.90 17.58
C ALA A 129 -11.11 16.42 18.26
N LYS A 130 -10.79 15.13 18.17
CA LYS A 130 -9.56 14.55 18.69
C LYS A 130 -8.33 15.06 17.96
N GLU A 131 -8.37 15.11 16.62
CA GLU A 131 -7.23 15.60 15.83
C GLU A 131 -7.01 17.10 16.00
N VAL A 132 -8.07 17.91 16.08
CA VAL A 132 -7.95 19.35 16.40
C VAL A 132 -7.30 19.58 17.76
N ARG A 133 -7.69 18.79 18.78
CA ARG A 133 -7.09 18.88 20.12
C ARG A 133 -5.61 18.51 20.11
N LYS A 134 -5.22 17.46 19.38
CA LYS A 134 -3.81 17.08 19.22
C LYS A 134 -2.99 18.20 18.58
N TYR A 135 -3.51 18.82 17.53
CA TYR A 135 -2.84 19.94 16.87
C TYR A 135 -2.67 21.14 17.81
N PHE A 136 -3.71 21.48 18.57
CA PHE A 136 -3.63 22.57 19.56
C PHE A 136 -2.58 22.28 20.65
N LEU A 137 -2.57 21.06 21.20
CA LEU A 137 -1.58 20.62 22.18
C LEU A 137 -0.15 20.69 21.63
N TYR A 138 0.06 20.25 20.38
CA TYR A 138 1.36 20.36 19.72
C TYR A 138 1.83 21.82 19.62
N ASN A 139 0.94 22.74 19.23
CA ASN A 139 1.29 24.16 19.13
C ASN A 139 1.62 24.80 20.49
N GLU A 140 0.89 24.46 21.56
CA GLU A 140 1.18 25.00 22.88
C GLU A 140 2.45 24.42 23.51
N LEU A 141 2.79 23.17 23.21
CA LEU A 141 3.99 22.49 23.75
C LEU A 141 5.29 22.86 23.02
N ASN A 142 5.22 23.45 21.83
CA ASN A 142 6.38 23.85 21.02
C ASN A 142 6.50 25.38 20.86
N LYS A 143 5.89 26.14 21.76
CA LYS A 143 6.22 27.55 22.03
C LYS A 143 7.36 27.63 23.03
#